data_AF-A0A7K8LN77-F1
#
_entry.id   AF-A0A7K8LN77-F1
#
_cell.length_a   1.000
_cell.length_b   1.000
_cell.length_c   1.000
_cell.angle_alpha   90.00
_cell.angle_beta   90.00
_cell.angle_gamma   90.00
#
_symmetry.space_group_name_H-M   'P 1'
#
loop_
_entity.id
_entity.type
_entity.pdbx_description
1 polymer ?
#
loop_
_entity_poly.entity_id
_entity_poly.type
_entity_poly.pdbx_seq_one_letter_code
_entity_poly.pdbx_strand_id
1 'polypeptide(L)'
;RIYRYQTHDYAFSSNERLLHALGGNDFTRLLNQTIDEAMQKAGFSHKFINEVVCPAMRVNYGQGVNINGFVGAVSLAGVESGLWSVKGGNKLVCTGLIYASKAEVIPGTVLSIEPKIRPRPTGEPLKLYQVTYNTTSGLTGDTYDIVVVAAPLSRKMADITFKNFDPPVPEFPNPYHQTVTTLVHGRLNASFFGYRDPSAFRFGAIFTTENPKLFINSLGVVSPVEDGGAEGKLPLRSAVWKVFSKEVLTKEQLNLLFSSYDSIKVKKWLAYPRYSPPEKCPPVVLHDNIYYLNGIERAASAMEMSAIAAKNAALLAYHRWYGNADKIDQEDLYEKLKTEL
;
A
#
# COMPACT_ATOMS: atom_id res chain seq x y z
N ARG A 1 -6.31 -16.15 8.29
CA ARG A 1 -5.16 -17.04 8.60
C ARG A 1 -3.99 -16.27 9.21
N ILE A 2 -3.46 -15.23 8.56
CA ILE A 2 -2.29 -14.48 9.06
C ILE A 2 -2.45 -13.93 10.49
N TYR A 3 -3.59 -13.32 10.84
CA TYR A 3 -3.78 -12.85 12.22
C TYR A 3 -3.72 -13.96 13.25
N ARG A 4 -4.20 -15.16 12.91
CA ARG A 4 -4.10 -16.31 13.82
C ARG A 4 -2.64 -16.65 14.08
N TYR A 5 -1.80 -16.70 13.04
CA TYR A 5 -0.37 -16.92 13.19
C TYR A 5 0.27 -15.83 14.04
N GLN A 6 -0.02 -14.56 13.74
CA GLN A 6 0.53 -13.42 14.47
C GLN A 6 -0.02 -13.27 15.91
N THR A 7 -1.14 -13.88 16.25
CA THR A 7 -1.67 -13.95 17.62
C THR A 7 -0.99 -15.06 18.44
N HIS A 8 -0.42 -16.07 17.77
CA HIS A 8 0.43 -17.10 18.40
C HIS A 8 1.93 -16.78 18.20
N ASP A 9 2.22 -15.49 17.98
CA ASP A 9 3.54 -14.91 17.80
C ASP A 9 4.36 -15.47 16.63
N TYR A 10 3.78 -16.13 15.63
CA TYR A 10 4.57 -16.57 14.48
C TYR A 10 4.95 -15.41 13.54
N ALA A 11 6.17 -15.47 13.03
CA ALA A 11 6.74 -14.49 12.09
C ALA A 11 7.35 -15.15 10.85
N PHE A 12 7.53 -14.35 9.80
CA PHE A 12 8.04 -14.79 8.51
C PHE A 12 9.24 -13.96 8.07
N SER A 13 10.29 -14.61 7.58
CA SER A 13 11.53 -13.95 7.14
C SER A 13 11.44 -13.35 5.74
N SER A 14 10.43 -13.72 4.94
CA SER A 14 10.16 -13.14 3.63
C SER A 14 8.67 -12.96 3.37
N ASN A 15 8.34 -12.06 2.43
CA ASN A 15 6.97 -11.84 1.99
C ASN A 15 6.41 -13.08 1.28
N GLU A 16 7.23 -13.83 0.55
CA GLU A 16 6.84 -15.07 -0.10
C GLU A 16 6.48 -16.15 0.92
N ARG A 17 7.25 -16.30 2.01
CA ARG A 17 6.93 -17.24 3.09
C ARG A 17 5.64 -16.85 3.81
N LEU A 18 5.44 -15.55 4.05
CA LEU A 18 4.19 -15.03 4.61
C LEU A 18 2.98 -15.37 3.72
N LEU A 19 3.08 -15.15 2.41
CA LEU A 19 2.02 -15.48 1.45
C LEU A 19 1.80 -16.99 1.32
N HIS A 20 2.87 -17.79 1.35
CA HIS A 20 2.78 -19.23 1.37
C HIS A 20 2.03 -19.72 2.62
N ALA A 21 2.27 -19.14 3.80
CA ALA A 21 1.53 -19.51 5.00
C ALA A 21 0.03 -19.15 4.91
N LEU A 22 -0.31 -18.10 4.17
CA LEU A 22 -1.69 -17.67 3.94
C LEU A 22 -2.48 -18.65 3.06
N GLY A 23 -1.91 -19.10 1.95
CA GLY A 23 -2.65 -19.88 0.95
C GLY A 23 -1.80 -20.86 0.12
N GLY A 24 -0.66 -21.28 0.66
CA GLY A 24 0.25 -22.24 0.03
C GLY A 24 0.84 -21.72 -1.28
N ASN A 25 1.18 -22.68 -2.14
CA ASN A 25 1.74 -22.42 -3.47
C ASN A 25 0.79 -21.64 -4.39
N ASP A 26 -0.51 -21.61 -4.10
CA ASP A 26 -1.47 -20.84 -4.89
C ASP A 26 -1.25 -19.34 -4.71
N PHE A 27 -1.01 -18.90 -3.48
CA PHE A 27 -0.77 -17.49 -3.17
C PHE A 27 0.60 -17.01 -3.68
N THR A 28 1.64 -17.84 -3.58
CA THR A 28 2.96 -17.48 -4.14
C THR A 28 2.94 -17.45 -5.67
N ARG A 29 2.16 -18.33 -6.32
CA ARG A 29 1.95 -18.30 -7.76
C ARG A 29 1.27 -17.01 -8.22
N LEU A 30 0.37 -16.45 -7.42
CA LEU A 30 -0.28 -15.16 -7.72
C LEU A 30 0.68 -13.97 -7.75
N LEU A 31 1.92 -14.10 -7.24
CA LEU A 31 2.96 -13.10 -7.47
C LEU A 31 3.59 -13.20 -8.87
N ASN A 32 3.46 -14.34 -9.54
CA ASN A 32 4.20 -14.67 -10.75
C ASN A 32 3.33 -14.79 -12.01
N GLN A 33 2.02 -14.59 -11.87
CA GLN A 33 1.06 -14.56 -12.99
C GLN A 33 0.20 -13.31 -12.87
N THR A 34 -0.39 -12.88 -13.98
CA THR A 34 -1.31 -11.75 -14.00
C THR A 34 -2.67 -12.10 -13.38
N ILE A 35 -3.44 -11.09 -12.96
CA ILE A 35 -4.82 -11.31 -12.51
C ILE A 35 -5.71 -11.80 -13.66
N ASP A 36 -5.47 -11.35 -14.89
CA ASP A 36 -6.16 -11.85 -16.08
C ASP A 36 -5.97 -13.36 -16.25
N GLU A 37 -4.73 -13.85 -16.27
CA GLU A 37 -4.42 -15.29 -16.37
C GLU A 37 -5.02 -16.09 -15.19
N ALA A 38 -4.89 -15.57 -13.97
CA ALA A 38 -5.40 -16.23 -12.77
C ALA A 38 -6.92 -16.40 -12.83
N MET A 39 -7.66 -15.37 -13.27
CA MET A 39 -9.11 -15.40 -13.34
C MET A 39 -9.62 -16.21 -14.54
N GLN A 40 -8.95 -16.14 -15.69
CA GLN A 40 -9.28 -17.02 -16.81
C GLN A 40 -9.13 -18.49 -16.43
N LYS A 41 -8.04 -18.84 -15.72
CA LYS A 41 -7.84 -20.20 -15.20
C LYS A 41 -8.90 -20.63 -14.20
N ALA A 42 -9.46 -19.68 -13.44
CA ALA A 42 -10.58 -19.92 -12.53
C ALA A 42 -11.95 -19.99 -13.23
N GLY A 43 -12.01 -19.85 -14.56
CA GLY A 43 -13.23 -19.98 -15.37
C GLY A 43 -13.99 -18.67 -15.61
N PHE A 44 -13.43 -17.52 -15.24
CA PHE A 44 -14.06 -16.23 -15.53
C PHE A 44 -13.89 -15.85 -17.00
N SER A 45 -14.94 -15.28 -17.60
CA SER A 45 -14.90 -14.82 -18.98
C SER A 45 -14.03 -13.56 -19.13
N HIS A 46 -13.40 -13.41 -20.29
CA HIS A 46 -12.65 -12.21 -20.63
C HIS A 46 -13.51 -10.93 -20.57
N LYS A 47 -14.82 -11.06 -20.86
CA LYS A 47 -15.78 -9.96 -20.71
C LYS A 47 -15.90 -9.50 -19.26
N PHE A 48 -16.05 -10.44 -18.32
CA PHE A 48 -16.11 -10.09 -16.89
C PHE A 48 -14.81 -9.44 -16.42
N ILE A 49 -13.65 -9.97 -16.85
CA ILE A 49 -12.34 -9.42 -16.51
C ILE A 49 -12.22 -7.98 -17.04
N ASN A 50 -12.61 -7.72 -18.29
CA ASN A 50 -12.49 -6.40 -18.89
C ASN A 50 -13.53 -5.40 -18.38
N GLU A 51 -14.76 -5.82 -18.09
CA GLU A 51 -15.86 -4.90 -17.74
C GLU A 51 -16.04 -4.72 -16.22
N VAL A 52 -15.52 -5.63 -15.39
CA VAL A 52 -15.68 -5.57 -13.92
C VAL A 52 -14.33 -5.49 -13.21
N VAL A 53 -13.40 -6.39 -13.53
CA VAL A 53 -12.11 -6.47 -12.83
C VAL A 53 -11.22 -5.30 -13.22
N CYS A 54 -11.05 -5.02 -14.51
CA CYS A 54 -10.20 -3.94 -15.00
C CYS A 54 -10.59 -2.57 -14.42
N PRO A 55 -11.87 -2.16 -14.38
CA PRO A 55 -12.27 -0.93 -13.71
C PRO A 55 -11.91 -0.88 -12.22
N ALA A 56 -12.09 -1.98 -11.47
CA ALA A 56 -11.70 -2.06 -10.06
C ALA A 56 -10.17 -1.88 -9.90
N MET A 57 -9.37 -2.57 -10.73
CA MET A 57 -7.92 -2.40 -10.76
C MET A 57 -7.49 -0.96 -11.04
N ARG A 58 -8.15 -0.29 -11.99
CA ARG A 58 -7.81 1.09 -12.38
C ARG A 58 -8.19 2.10 -11.31
N VAL A 59 -9.29 1.88 -10.58
CA VAL A 59 -9.68 2.71 -9.43
C VAL A 59 -8.69 2.56 -8.28
N ASN A 60 -8.35 1.32 -7.93
CA ASN A 60 -7.56 1.04 -6.73
C ASN A 60 -6.07 1.24 -6.96
N TYR A 61 -5.52 0.75 -8.08
CA TYR A 61 -4.08 0.74 -8.36
C TYR A 61 -3.68 1.56 -9.58
N GLY A 62 -4.63 2.17 -10.32
CA GLY A 62 -4.32 2.95 -11.52
C GLY A 62 -3.63 2.14 -12.63
N GLN A 63 -3.77 0.81 -12.61
CA GLN A 63 -3.15 -0.15 -13.51
C GLN A 63 -4.22 -1.14 -14.01
N GLY A 64 -4.00 -1.75 -15.17
CA GLY A 64 -4.91 -2.72 -15.78
C GLY A 64 -4.80 -4.12 -15.18
N VAL A 65 -5.29 -5.12 -15.92
CA VAL A 65 -5.35 -6.53 -15.48
C VAL A 65 -4.07 -7.34 -15.76
N ASN A 66 -3.07 -6.72 -16.39
CA ASN A 66 -1.79 -7.35 -16.71
C ASN A 66 -0.77 -7.24 -15.55
N ILE A 67 -1.25 -7.08 -14.31
CA ILE A 67 -0.41 -7.01 -13.10
C ILE A 67 -0.65 -8.22 -12.20
N ASN A 68 0.21 -8.41 -11.20
CA ASN A 68 0.26 -9.61 -10.36
C ASN A 68 -1.13 -10.01 -9.83
N GLY A 69 -1.45 -11.29 -9.90
CA GLY A 69 -2.73 -11.85 -9.47
C GLY A 69 -3.06 -11.55 -8.00
N PHE A 70 -2.07 -11.47 -7.11
CA PHE A 70 -2.32 -11.19 -5.69
C PHE A 70 -2.75 -9.74 -5.48
N VAL A 71 -2.13 -8.80 -6.19
CA VAL A 71 -2.57 -7.39 -6.25
C VAL A 71 -4.01 -7.31 -6.76
N GLY A 72 -4.34 -8.11 -7.77
CA GLY A 72 -5.69 -8.23 -8.29
C GLY A 72 -6.71 -8.72 -7.26
N ALA A 73 -6.37 -9.77 -6.51
CA ALA A 73 -7.23 -10.28 -5.44
C ALA A 73 -7.45 -9.23 -4.34
N VAL A 74 -6.41 -8.51 -3.92
CA VAL A 74 -6.52 -7.42 -2.93
C VAL A 74 -7.38 -6.27 -3.46
N SER A 75 -7.24 -5.90 -4.74
CA SER A 75 -8.09 -4.89 -5.37
C SER A 75 -9.57 -5.28 -5.32
N LEU A 76 -9.89 -6.52 -5.67
CA LEU A 76 -11.26 -7.02 -5.72
C LEU A 76 -11.88 -7.17 -4.33
N ALA A 77 -11.08 -7.47 -3.30
CA ALA A 77 -11.56 -7.46 -1.92
C ALA A 77 -12.10 -6.08 -1.50
N GLY A 78 -11.55 -4.99 -2.06
CA GLY A 78 -12.06 -3.63 -1.85
C GLY A 78 -13.37 -3.29 -2.59
N VAL A 79 -13.91 -4.21 -3.40
CA VAL A 79 -15.19 -4.05 -4.10
C VAL A 79 -16.34 -4.70 -3.31
N GLU A 80 -16.02 -5.53 -2.31
CA GLU A 80 -17.01 -6.20 -1.48
C GLU A 80 -17.83 -5.20 -0.64
N SER A 81 -19.08 -5.55 -0.34
CA SER A 81 -19.91 -4.80 0.61
C SER A 81 -19.47 -5.01 2.05
N GLY A 82 -19.83 -4.10 2.96
CA GLY A 82 -19.57 -4.28 4.39
C GLY A 82 -18.18 -3.84 4.83
N LEU A 83 -17.46 -3.09 3.99
CA LEU A 83 -16.21 -2.43 4.37
C LEU A 83 -16.46 -1.39 5.47
N TRP A 84 -15.47 -1.21 6.33
CA TRP A 84 -15.54 -0.29 7.47
C TRP A 84 -14.67 0.94 7.25
N SER A 85 -15.03 2.02 7.94
CA SER A 85 -14.20 3.20 8.05
C SER A 85 -14.17 3.67 9.50
N VAL A 86 -13.09 4.36 9.88
CA VAL A 86 -12.99 4.96 11.21
C VAL A 86 -13.92 6.17 11.28
N LYS A 87 -14.76 6.24 12.32
CA LYS A 87 -15.56 7.44 12.63
C LYS A 87 -14.63 8.64 12.79
N GLY A 88 -14.84 9.71 12.01
CA GLY A 88 -13.91 10.86 11.96
C GLY A 88 -12.76 10.71 10.94
N GLY A 89 -12.73 9.59 10.23
CA GLY A 89 -11.96 9.35 9.01
C GLY A 89 -10.72 8.50 9.21
N ASN A 90 -10.34 7.75 8.18
CA ASN A 90 -9.17 6.84 8.23
C ASN A 90 -7.84 7.57 8.49
N LYS A 91 -7.78 8.90 8.33
CA LYS A 91 -6.62 9.70 8.77
C LYS A 91 -6.27 9.50 10.26
N LEU A 92 -7.27 9.14 11.07
CA LEU A 92 -7.10 8.93 12.51
C LEU A 92 -6.37 7.63 12.85
N VAL A 93 -6.27 6.67 11.91
CA VAL A 93 -5.58 5.39 12.16
C VAL A 93 -4.12 5.63 12.53
N CYS A 94 -3.37 6.36 11.69
CA CYS A 94 -1.96 6.62 11.95
C CYS A 94 -1.74 7.48 13.22
N THR A 95 -2.56 8.52 13.42
CA THR A 95 -2.50 9.36 14.62
C THR A 95 -2.80 8.57 15.90
N GLY A 96 -3.81 7.71 15.86
CA GLY A 96 -4.18 6.84 16.98
C GLY A 96 -3.08 5.82 17.30
N LEU A 97 -2.44 5.22 16.29
CA LEU A 97 -1.33 4.28 16.47
C LEU A 97 -0.10 4.95 17.09
N ILE A 98 0.25 6.17 16.65
CA ILE A 98 1.34 6.96 17.24
C ILE A 98 1.05 7.29 18.71
N TYR A 99 -0.18 7.70 19.01
CA TYR A 99 -0.59 7.98 20.38
C TYR A 99 -0.53 6.72 21.27
N ALA A 100 -1.04 5.59 20.77
CA ALA A 100 -1.08 4.33 21.51
C ALA A 100 0.31 3.72 21.74
N SER A 101 1.23 3.86 20.76
CA SER A 101 2.60 3.32 20.87
C SER A 101 3.47 4.07 21.88
N LYS A 102 3.08 5.30 22.26
CA LYS A 102 3.90 6.21 23.06
C LYS A 102 5.28 6.47 22.45
N ALA A 103 5.40 6.31 21.13
CA ALA A 103 6.65 6.53 20.43
C ALA A 103 7.03 8.02 20.46
N GLU A 104 8.33 8.29 20.61
CA GLU A 104 8.87 9.62 20.35
C GLU A 104 8.89 9.85 18.84
N VAL A 105 8.14 10.85 18.39
CA VAL A 105 8.12 11.24 16.97
C VAL A 105 9.08 12.41 16.76
N ILE A 106 10.15 12.15 16.02
CA ILE A 106 11.13 13.15 15.64
C ILE A 106 10.82 13.65 14.23
N PRO A 107 10.37 14.91 14.04
CA PRO A 107 10.13 15.46 12.72
C PRO A 107 11.45 15.69 11.98
N GLY A 108 11.76 14.81 11.02
CA GLY A 108 12.98 14.90 10.22
C GLY A 108 13.01 13.91 9.07
N THR A 109 14.01 14.08 8.20
CA THR A 109 14.25 13.21 7.06
C THR A 109 15.52 12.41 7.29
N VAL A 110 15.40 11.08 7.32
CA VAL A 110 16.56 10.18 7.41
C VAL A 110 17.39 10.27 6.13
N LEU A 111 18.71 10.45 6.30
CA LEU A 111 19.67 10.59 5.21
C LEU A 111 20.56 9.36 5.06
N SER A 112 21.02 8.79 6.18
CA SER A 112 21.86 7.60 6.14
C SER A 112 21.74 6.73 7.37
N ILE A 113 22.02 5.45 7.17
CA ILE A 113 22.15 4.45 8.23
C ILE A 113 23.55 3.86 8.11
N GLU A 114 24.24 3.64 9.23
CA GLU A 114 25.59 3.08 9.28
C GLU A 114 25.75 2.17 10.51
N PRO A 115 26.34 0.97 10.40
CA PRO A 115 26.67 0.17 11.56
C PRO A 115 27.80 0.82 12.37
N LYS A 116 27.66 0.79 13.71
CA LYS A 116 28.68 1.22 14.67
C LYS A 116 28.96 0.08 15.63
N ILE A 117 30.23 -0.34 15.68
CA ILE A 117 30.69 -1.36 16.61
C ILE A 117 31.33 -0.63 17.80
N ARG A 118 30.77 -0.82 18.99
CA ARG A 118 31.33 -0.31 20.24
C ARG A 118 31.99 -1.48 20.99
N PRO A 119 33.31 -1.42 21.27
CA PRO A 119 33.97 -2.41 22.10
C PRO A 119 33.32 -2.48 23.48
N ARG A 120 33.16 -3.68 24.01
CA ARG A 120 32.74 -3.90 25.40
C ARG A 120 33.92 -4.46 26.21
N PRO A 121 34.12 -4.07 27.48
CA PRO A 121 35.21 -4.58 28.31
C PRO A 121 35.15 -6.10 28.53
N THR A 122 33.94 -6.68 28.51
CA THR A 122 33.69 -8.11 28.57
C THR A 122 32.53 -8.46 27.62
N GLY A 123 32.61 -9.62 26.95
CA GLY A 123 31.59 -10.10 26.01
C GLY A 123 31.77 -9.63 24.57
N GLU A 124 30.78 -9.92 23.72
CA GLU A 124 30.80 -9.54 22.31
C GLU A 124 30.69 -8.01 22.12
N PRO A 125 31.32 -7.45 21.06
CA PRO A 125 31.17 -6.05 20.72
C PRO A 125 29.71 -5.67 20.50
N LEU A 126 29.31 -4.49 20.98
CA LEU A 126 27.96 -4.00 20.76
C LEU A 126 27.82 -3.45 19.35
N LYS A 127 26.95 -4.06 18.56
CA LYS A 127 26.56 -3.57 17.24
C LYS A 127 25.33 -2.68 17.36
N LEU A 128 25.51 -1.39 17.08
CA LEU A 128 24.44 -0.40 16.97
C LEU A 128 24.34 0.11 15.53
N TYR A 129 23.27 0.83 15.22
CA TYR A 129 23.09 1.52 13.95
C TYR A 129 22.93 3.00 14.19
N GLN A 130 23.87 3.78 13.66
CA GLN A 130 23.75 5.24 13.62
C GLN A 130 22.75 5.60 12.52
N VAL A 131 21.68 6.31 12.90
CA VAL A 131 20.73 6.91 11.97
C VAL A 131 20.98 8.41 11.95
N THR A 132 21.39 8.92 10.79
CA THR A 132 21.61 10.36 10.56
C THR A 132 20.39 10.93 9.85
N TYR A 133 19.84 12.02 10.38
CA TYR A 133 18.64 12.66 9.85
C TYR A 133 18.74 14.18 9.95
N ASN A 134 18.04 14.86 9.05
CA ASN A 134 17.93 16.31 9.05
C ASN A 134 16.62 16.76 9.70
N THR A 135 16.71 17.68 10.64
CA THR A 135 15.56 18.31 11.31
C THR A 135 15.49 19.79 10.96
N THR A 136 14.48 20.50 11.45
CA THR A 136 14.41 21.97 11.35
C THR A 136 15.57 22.66 12.09
N SER A 137 16.18 21.99 13.07
CA SER A 137 17.33 22.50 13.84
C SER A 137 18.68 22.11 13.23
N GLY A 138 18.67 21.40 12.10
CA GLY A 138 19.87 20.97 11.38
C GLY A 138 20.11 19.45 11.42
N LEU A 139 21.31 19.08 10.97
CA LEU A 139 21.76 17.70 10.85
C LEU A 139 22.07 17.12 12.25
N THR A 140 21.49 15.96 12.55
CA THR A 140 21.71 15.24 13.80
C THR A 140 21.61 13.73 13.56
N GLY A 141 21.74 12.94 14.63
CA GLY A 141 21.54 11.50 14.56
C GLY A 141 21.66 10.83 15.91
N ASP A 142 21.16 9.60 15.99
CA ASP A 142 21.24 8.76 17.19
C ASP A 142 21.55 7.30 16.83
N THR A 143 21.88 6.50 17.84
CA THR A 143 22.19 5.08 17.72
C THR A 143 21.07 4.19 18.23
N TYR A 144 20.75 3.14 17.46
CA TYR A 144 19.67 2.21 17.77
C TYR A 144 20.15 0.76 17.69
N ASP A 145 19.58 -0.12 18.51
CA ASP A 145 19.85 -1.58 18.46
C ASP A 145 19.20 -2.25 17.23
N ILE A 146 17.98 -1.78 16.88
CA ILE A 146 17.17 -2.27 15.77
C ILE A 146 16.66 -1.07 14.96
N VAL A 147 16.72 -1.18 13.63
CA VAL A 147 16.16 -0.19 12.71
C VAL A 147 15.09 -0.84 11.85
N VAL A 148 13.91 -0.24 11.80
CA VAL A 148 12.81 -0.69 10.92
C VAL A 148 12.52 0.39 9.89
N VAL A 149 12.70 0.05 8.61
CA VAL A 149 12.46 0.94 7.48
C VAL A 149 11.04 0.72 6.96
N ALA A 150 10.19 1.71 7.20
CA ALA A 150 8.80 1.74 6.76
C ALA A 150 8.56 2.68 5.57
N ALA A 151 9.61 3.28 5.01
CA ALA A 151 9.51 4.15 3.83
C ALA A 151 9.89 3.38 2.56
N PRO A 152 9.25 3.63 1.41
CA PRO A 152 9.64 2.99 0.15
C PRO A 152 11.07 3.34 -0.24
N LEU A 153 11.97 2.35 -0.18
CA LEU A 153 13.36 2.52 -0.57
C LEU A 153 13.45 2.70 -2.09
N SER A 154 13.58 3.95 -2.52
CA SER A 154 13.83 4.36 -3.89
C SER A 154 14.30 5.81 -3.89
N ARG A 155 15.21 6.19 -4.80
CA ARG A 155 15.74 7.56 -4.89
C ARG A 155 14.67 8.64 -5.07
N LYS A 156 13.49 8.29 -5.61
CA LYS A 156 12.37 9.22 -5.82
C LYS A 156 11.47 9.39 -4.58
N MET A 157 11.64 8.55 -3.56
CA MET A 157 10.81 8.55 -2.35
C MET A 157 11.67 8.69 -1.09
N ALA A 158 12.33 7.61 -0.66
CA ALA A 158 13.27 7.63 0.44
C ALA A 158 14.70 7.40 -0.07
N ASP A 159 15.48 8.47 -0.14
CA ASP A 159 16.88 8.46 -0.58
C ASP A 159 17.83 8.21 0.62
N ILE A 160 17.62 7.09 1.31
CA ILE A 160 18.42 6.70 2.48
C ILE A 160 19.68 5.99 1.99
N THR A 161 20.85 6.52 2.36
CA THR A 161 22.14 5.90 2.06
C THR A 161 22.53 4.90 3.14
N PHE A 162 22.75 3.63 2.77
CA PHE A 162 23.32 2.62 3.66
C PHE A 162 24.85 2.62 3.54
N LYS A 163 25.56 3.04 4.60
CA LYS A 163 27.02 3.22 4.61
C LYS A 163 27.70 2.07 5.35
N ASN A 164 28.86 1.63 4.84
CA ASN A 164 29.78 0.72 5.54
C ASN A 164 29.14 -0.60 6.02
N PHE A 165 28.17 -1.13 5.26
CA PHE A 165 27.55 -2.42 5.54
C PHE A 165 28.38 -3.57 4.96
N ASP A 166 28.58 -4.61 5.77
CA ASP A 166 29.18 -5.88 5.35
C ASP A 166 28.34 -7.05 5.90
N PRO A 167 27.65 -7.81 5.03
CA PRO A 167 27.55 -7.60 3.58
C PRO A 167 26.77 -6.31 3.24
N PRO A 168 26.94 -5.74 2.03
CA PRO A 168 26.16 -4.59 1.58
C PRO A 168 24.65 -4.85 1.62
N VAL A 169 23.87 -3.81 1.93
CA VAL A 169 22.41 -3.90 1.87
C VAL A 169 21.98 -4.19 0.42
N PRO A 170 21.13 -5.21 0.18
CA PRO A 170 20.74 -5.58 -1.18
C PRO A 170 20.03 -4.43 -1.91
N GLU A 171 20.42 -4.18 -3.15
CA GLU A 171 19.65 -3.33 -4.06
C GLU A 171 18.51 -4.13 -4.68
N PHE A 172 17.33 -3.51 -4.79
CA PHE A 172 16.18 -4.10 -5.44
C PHE A 172 15.39 -3.04 -6.23
N PRO A 173 14.87 -3.37 -7.44
CA PRO A 173 14.00 -2.47 -8.17
C PRO A 173 12.72 -2.19 -7.39
N ASN A 174 12.40 -0.91 -7.21
CA ASN A 174 11.18 -0.48 -6.54
C ASN A 174 10.50 0.68 -7.29
N PRO A 175 10.10 0.47 -8.57
CA PRO A 175 9.48 1.53 -9.35
C PRO A 175 8.07 1.81 -8.82
N TYR A 176 7.75 3.09 -8.62
CA TYR A 176 6.38 3.54 -8.36
C TYR A 176 5.85 4.29 -9.58
N HIS A 177 4.54 4.27 -9.76
CA HIS A 177 3.89 5.11 -10.76
C HIS A 177 3.11 6.24 -10.10
N GLN A 178 2.99 7.34 -10.84
CA GLN A 178 2.22 8.49 -10.38
C GLN A 178 0.72 8.18 -10.46
N THR A 179 0.02 8.59 -9.42
CA THR A 179 -1.43 8.78 -9.40
C THR A 179 -1.72 10.22 -8.98
N VAL A 180 -2.58 10.89 -9.74
CA VAL A 180 -3.06 12.23 -9.40
C VAL A 180 -4.49 12.12 -8.90
N THR A 181 -4.73 12.70 -7.72
CA THR A 181 -6.06 12.91 -7.17
C THR A 181 -6.44 14.36 -7.39
N THR A 182 -7.51 14.61 -8.14
CA THR A 182 -8.10 15.93 -8.33
C THR A 182 -9.46 15.94 -7.65
N LEU A 183 -9.58 16.72 -6.57
CA LEU A 183 -10.85 17.00 -5.91
C LEU A 183 -11.45 18.28 -6.50
N VAL A 184 -12.69 18.20 -6.98
CA VAL A 184 -13.40 19.31 -7.62
C VAL A 184 -14.72 19.52 -6.92
N HIS A 185 -14.93 20.71 -6.32
CA HIS A 185 -16.26 21.11 -5.90
C HIS A 185 -16.97 21.73 -7.10
N GLY A 186 -17.96 21.02 -7.65
CA GLY A 186 -18.63 21.46 -8.88
C GLY A 186 -19.71 20.53 -9.41
N ARG A 187 -20.13 20.82 -10.64
CA ARG A 187 -21.19 20.11 -11.37
C ARG A 187 -20.61 19.39 -12.57
N LEU A 188 -20.92 18.10 -12.71
CA LEU A 188 -20.51 17.35 -13.89
C LEU A 188 -21.19 17.87 -15.16
N ASN A 189 -20.45 17.80 -16.26
CA ASN A 189 -20.98 17.96 -17.59
C ASN A 189 -21.60 16.63 -18.05
N ALA A 190 -22.90 16.44 -17.79
CA ALA A 190 -23.60 15.20 -18.13
C ALA A 190 -23.52 14.86 -19.64
N SER A 191 -23.46 15.87 -20.51
CA SER A 191 -23.33 15.71 -21.95
C SER A 191 -22.05 15.00 -22.37
N PHE A 192 -20.95 15.18 -21.62
CA PHE A 192 -19.70 14.44 -21.85
C PHE A 192 -19.87 12.92 -21.67
N PHE A 193 -20.81 12.52 -20.82
CA PHE A 193 -21.15 11.11 -20.57
C PHE A 193 -22.32 10.62 -21.43
N GLY A 194 -22.72 11.38 -22.46
CA GLY A 194 -23.78 11.00 -23.40
C GLY A 194 -25.21 11.31 -22.94
N TYR A 195 -25.39 12.06 -21.85
CA TYR A 195 -26.71 12.44 -21.34
C TYR A 195 -27.12 13.80 -21.87
N ARG A 196 -28.22 13.86 -22.64
CA ARG A 196 -28.79 15.12 -23.14
C ARG A 196 -29.46 15.94 -22.05
N ASP A 197 -30.21 15.26 -21.17
CA ASP A 197 -30.79 15.86 -19.97
C ASP A 197 -29.88 15.57 -18.76
N PRO A 198 -29.25 16.60 -18.17
CA PRO A 198 -28.45 16.43 -16.95
C PRO A 198 -29.25 15.84 -15.79
N SER A 199 -30.57 16.02 -15.77
CA SER A 199 -31.44 15.45 -14.76
C SER A 199 -31.51 13.92 -14.86
N ALA A 200 -31.25 13.32 -16.01
CA ALA A 200 -31.23 11.87 -16.19
C ALA A 200 -29.93 11.21 -15.69
N PHE A 201 -28.88 11.99 -15.41
CA PHE A 201 -27.63 11.46 -14.88
C PHE A 201 -27.78 11.13 -13.39
N ARG A 202 -27.63 9.84 -13.04
CA ARG A 202 -27.88 9.29 -11.68
C ARG A 202 -26.68 8.56 -11.07
N PHE A 203 -25.50 8.65 -11.65
CA PHE A 203 -24.34 7.91 -11.16
C PHE A 203 -23.54 8.72 -10.14
N GLY A 204 -23.22 8.09 -9.00
CA GLY A 204 -22.27 8.62 -8.01
C GLY A 204 -20.82 8.31 -8.35
N ALA A 205 -20.56 7.37 -9.26
CA ALA A 205 -19.22 6.97 -9.67
C ALA A 205 -19.19 6.50 -11.13
N ILE A 206 -18.06 6.70 -11.78
CA ILE A 206 -17.74 6.30 -13.15
C ILE A 206 -16.34 5.68 -13.12
N PHE A 207 -16.25 4.43 -13.55
CA PHE A 207 -15.00 3.70 -13.67
C PHE A 207 -14.69 3.43 -15.14
N THR A 208 -13.41 3.32 -15.47
CA THR A 208 -12.96 3.14 -16.85
C THR A 208 -12.35 1.77 -17.06
N THR A 209 -12.51 1.22 -18.26
CA THR A 209 -11.71 0.09 -18.72
C THR A 209 -10.36 0.58 -19.26
N GLU A 210 -9.46 -0.35 -19.58
CA GLU A 210 -8.18 -0.02 -20.18
C GLU A 210 -8.36 0.58 -21.58
N ASN A 211 -8.07 1.88 -21.72
CA ASN A 211 -8.08 2.56 -23.01
C ASN A 211 -7.08 3.72 -22.98
N PRO A 212 -6.03 3.70 -23.83
CA PRO A 212 -4.98 4.72 -23.82
C PRO A 212 -5.45 6.13 -24.20
N LYS A 213 -6.65 6.26 -24.78
CA LYS A 213 -7.26 7.56 -25.12
C LYS A 213 -7.94 8.21 -23.91
N LEU A 214 -8.18 7.48 -22.82
CA LEU A 214 -8.81 8.02 -21.62
C LEU A 214 -7.78 8.76 -20.78
N PHE A 215 -8.15 9.96 -20.33
CA PHE A 215 -7.32 10.82 -19.48
C PHE A 215 -7.64 10.67 -17.97
N ILE A 216 -8.65 9.87 -17.62
CA ILE A 216 -9.00 9.52 -16.24
C ILE A 216 -9.04 8.01 -16.06
N ASN A 217 -8.78 7.57 -14.83
CA ASN A 217 -9.00 6.20 -14.39
C ASN A 217 -10.40 6.03 -13.79
N SER A 218 -10.84 7.01 -13.01
CA SER A 218 -12.15 7.02 -12.37
C SER A 218 -12.59 8.41 -11.93
N LEU A 219 -13.88 8.56 -11.72
CA LEU A 219 -14.52 9.74 -11.16
C LEU A 219 -15.58 9.29 -10.15
N GLY A 220 -15.65 9.89 -8.96
CA GLY A 220 -16.66 9.53 -7.98
C GLY A 220 -16.92 10.63 -6.97
N VAL A 221 -18.16 10.71 -6.48
CA VAL A 221 -18.56 11.63 -5.42
C VAL A 221 -17.85 11.26 -4.12
N VAL A 222 -17.46 12.27 -3.35
CA VAL A 222 -16.90 12.11 -2.00
C VAL A 222 -17.85 12.75 -1.00
N SER A 223 -18.24 11.98 -0.01
CA SER A 223 -19.04 12.46 1.12
C SER A 223 -18.15 12.98 2.26
N PRO A 224 -18.65 13.95 3.04
CA PRO A 224 -17.99 14.34 4.28
C PRO A 224 -17.82 13.16 5.23
N VAL A 225 -16.74 13.22 6.01
CA VAL A 225 -16.37 12.15 6.96
C VAL A 225 -17.33 12.06 8.16
N GLU A 226 -18.04 13.16 8.46
CA GLU A 226 -18.99 13.26 9.57
C GLU A 226 -20.39 12.75 9.21
N ASP A 227 -20.72 12.70 7.92
CA ASP A 227 -21.99 12.19 7.39
C ASP A 227 -21.94 10.66 7.25
N GLY A 228 -21.91 9.97 8.39
CA GLY A 228 -21.91 8.50 8.49
C GLY A 228 -23.24 7.85 8.08
N GLY A 229 -23.69 8.06 6.84
CA GLY A 229 -24.89 7.36 6.34
C GLY A 229 -25.69 8.04 5.21
N ALA A 230 -25.17 9.05 4.52
CA ALA A 230 -25.84 9.57 3.32
C ALA A 230 -25.54 8.73 2.06
N GLU A 231 -25.56 7.40 2.18
CA GLU A 231 -25.69 6.54 1.00
C GLU A 231 -27.07 6.80 0.39
N GLY A 232 -27.10 7.42 -0.80
CA GLY A 232 -28.32 7.54 -1.60
C GLY A 232 -28.93 8.94 -1.74
N LYS A 233 -28.40 9.99 -1.09
CA LYS A 233 -28.74 11.37 -1.51
C LYS A 233 -27.84 11.78 -2.67
N LEU A 234 -28.29 11.48 -3.89
CA LEU A 234 -27.71 12.03 -5.12
C LEU A 234 -27.50 13.54 -4.93
N PRO A 235 -26.28 14.08 -5.10
CA PRO A 235 -26.08 15.50 -4.93
C PRO A 235 -26.93 16.23 -5.96
N LEU A 236 -27.95 16.92 -5.46
CA LEU A 236 -28.70 17.91 -6.20
C LEU A 236 -27.71 19.02 -6.58
N ARG A 237 -27.26 18.95 -7.84
CA ARG A 237 -26.64 20.02 -8.62
C ARG A 237 -25.20 20.45 -8.27
N SER A 238 -24.59 20.20 -7.12
CA SER A 238 -23.15 20.45 -6.86
C SER A 238 -22.60 19.50 -5.80
N ALA A 239 -21.39 18.97 -6.00
CA ALA A 239 -20.76 18.01 -5.08
C ALA A 239 -19.24 18.12 -5.10
N VAL A 240 -18.57 17.45 -4.16
CA VAL A 240 -17.13 17.21 -4.24
C VAL A 240 -16.88 15.91 -5.01
N TRP A 241 -16.24 16.02 -6.16
CA TRP A 241 -15.87 14.91 -7.02
C TRP A 241 -14.38 14.61 -6.89
N LYS A 242 -14.04 13.34 -6.72
CA LYS A 242 -12.67 12.83 -6.79
C LYS A 242 -12.44 12.23 -8.16
N VAL A 243 -11.45 12.75 -8.87
CA VAL A 243 -10.97 12.21 -10.14
C VAL A 243 -9.58 11.63 -9.94
N PHE A 244 -9.41 10.36 -10.31
CA PHE A 244 -8.09 9.74 -10.42
C PHE A 244 -7.62 9.78 -11.87
N SER A 245 -6.38 10.23 -12.09
CA SER A 245 -5.75 10.30 -13.40
C SER A 245 -4.25 10.02 -13.29
N LYS A 246 -3.62 9.70 -14.42
CA LYS A 246 -2.16 9.51 -14.48
C LYS A 246 -1.40 10.83 -14.35
N GLU A 247 -1.93 11.89 -14.95
CA GLU A 247 -1.36 13.24 -14.97
C GLU A 247 -2.34 14.27 -14.42
N VAL A 248 -1.85 15.47 -14.13
CA VAL A 248 -2.70 16.60 -13.74
C VAL A 248 -3.63 16.94 -14.90
N LEU A 249 -4.93 17.06 -14.60
CA LEU A 249 -5.92 17.39 -15.61
C LEU A 249 -5.68 18.80 -16.16
N THR A 250 -5.70 18.93 -17.48
CA THR A 250 -5.64 20.25 -18.12
C THR A 250 -6.96 21.00 -17.92
N LYS A 251 -6.96 22.31 -18.19
CA LYS A 251 -8.18 23.12 -18.12
C LYS A 251 -9.25 22.61 -19.09
N GLU A 252 -8.83 22.16 -20.26
CA GLU A 252 -9.71 21.59 -21.30
C GLU A 252 -10.32 20.29 -20.80
N GLN A 253 -9.53 19.40 -20.20
CA GLN A 253 -10.02 18.15 -19.61
C GLN A 253 -10.98 18.39 -18.45
N LEU A 254 -10.70 19.39 -17.61
CA LEU A 254 -11.61 19.80 -16.53
C LEU A 254 -12.94 20.34 -17.10
N ASN A 255 -12.89 21.18 -18.14
CA ASN A 255 -14.09 21.71 -18.80
C ASN A 255 -14.89 20.64 -19.56
N LEU A 256 -14.22 19.55 -19.99
CA LEU A 256 -14.93 18.38 -20.51
C LEU A 256 -15.73 17.68 -19.40
N LEU A 257 -15.12 17.47 -18.22
CA LEU A 257 -15.74 16.74 -17.12
C LEU A 257 -16.78 17.57 -16.34
N PHE A 258 -16.57 18.88 -16.21
CA PHE A 258 -17.36 19.76 -15.35
C PHE A 258 -17.93 20.94 -16.13
N SER A 259 -19.22 21.18 -15.97
CA SER A 259 -19.90 22.35 -16.56
C SER A 259 -19.63 23.63 -15.76
N SER A 260 -19.37 23.50 -14.46
CA SER A 260 -18.92 24.59 -13.58
C SER A 260 -18.28 24.00 -12.33
N TYR A 261 -17.30 24.69 -11.75
CA TYR A 261 -16.67 24.32 -10.48
C TYR A 261 -16.23 25.56 -9.70
N ASP A 262 -16.30 25.49 -8.37
CA ASP A 262 -15.96 26.58 -7.46
C ASP A 262 -14.52 26.46 -6.94
N SER A 263 -14.03 25.23 -6.75
CA SER A 263 -12.68 24.99 -6.25
C SER A 263 -12.11 23.66 -6.73
N ILE A 264 -10.78 23.63 -6.81
CA ILE A 264 -10.01 22.44 -7.21
C ILE A 264 -8.86 22.25 -6.23
N LYS A 265 -8.68 21.03 -5.74
CA LYS A 265 -7.49 20.61 -5.00
C LYS A 265 -6.83 19.43 -5.71
N VAL A 266 -5.58 19.62 -6.11
CA VAL A 266 -4.79 18.58 -6.78
C VAL A 266 -3.75 18.04 -5.79
N LYS A 267 -3.57 16.72 -5.80
CA LYS A 267 -2.49 16.06 -5.08
C LYS A 267 -1.89 14.96 -5.95
N LYS A 268 -0.56 14.98 -6.06
CA LYS A 268 0.24 13.96 -6.74
C LYS A 268 0.77 12.97 -5.71
N TRP A 269 0.73 11.69 -6.06
CA TRP A 269 1.22 10.62 -5.22
C TRP A 269 2.01 9.61 -6.05
N LEU A 270 3.11 9.10 -5.49
CA LEU A 270 3.65 7.81 -5.85
C LEU A 270 2.96 6.79 -4.94
N ALA A 271 1.69 6.51 -5.24
CA ALA A 271 0.82 5.76 -4.34
C ALA A 271 1.11 4.26 -4.35
N TYR A 272 1.50 3.71 -5.50
CA TYR A 272 1.65 2.27 -5.69
C TYR A 272 2.91 1.93 -6.49
N PRO A 273 3.51 0.77 -6.23
CA PRO A 273 4.48 0.17 -7.12
C PRO A 273 3.92 0.01 -8.54
N ARG A 274 4.81 0.07 -9.53
CA ARG A 274 4.53 -0.45 -10.86
C ARG A 274 4.73 -1.96 -10.82
N TYR A 275 3.66 -2.69 -11.06
CA TYR A 275 3.62 -4.13 -10.98
C TYR A 275 3.83 -4.75 -12.36
N SER A 276 4.67 -5.78 -12.46
CA SER A 276 4.98 -6.47 -13.72
C SER A 276 5.43 -7.91 -13.44
N PRO A 277 4.50 -8.88 -13.29
CA PRO A 277 4.85 -10.27 -13.01
C PRO A 277 5.72 -10.88 -14.14
N PRO A 278 6.65 -11.80 -13.82
CA PRO A 278 6.95 -12.30 -12.48
C PRO A 278 7.79 -11.31 -11.66
N GLU A 279 7.48 -11.19 -10.37
CA GLU A 279 8.20 -10.31 -9.44
C GLU A 279 8.63 -11.05 -8.18
N LYS A 280 9.84 -10.72 -7.70
CA LYS A 280 10.29 -11.08 -6.37
C LYS A 280 10.04 -9.92 -5.41
N CYS A 281 9.58 -10.22 -4.20
CA CYS A 281 9.43 -9.19 -3.20
C CYS A 281 10.80 -8.75 -2.65
N PRO A 282 10.96 -7.48 -2.28
CA PRO A 282 12.12 -7.03 -1.54
C PRO A 282 12.31 -7.84 -0.25
N PRO A 283 13.55 -8.03 0.20
CA PRO A 283 13.83 -8.74 1.44
C PRO A 283 13.23 -8.00 2.64
N VAL A 284 12.64 -8.75 3.57
CA VAL A 284 12.14 -8.22 4.85
C VAL A 284 13.31 -7.93 5.80
N VAL A 285 14.38 -8.71 5.72
CA VAL A 285 15.62 -8.51 6.47
C VAL A 285 16.66 -7.88 5.54
N LEU A 286 17.04 -6.63 5.79
CA LEU A 286 18.12 -5.95 5.06
C LEU A 286 19.49 -6.26 5.66
N HIS A 287 19.54 -6.46 6.98
CA HIS A 287 20.72 -6.77 7.77
C HIS A 287 20.27 -7.38 9.13
N ASP A 288 21.16 -7.94 9.95
CA ASP A 288 20.87 -8.62 11.24
C ASP A 288 19.72 -8.00 12.05
N ASN A 289 19.76 -6.68 12.26
CA ASN A 289 18.74 -5.92 13.00
C ASN A 289 18.19 -4.75 12.17
N ILE A 290 18.21 -4.88 10.84
CA ILE A 290 17.56 -3.92 9.95
C ILE A 290 16.47 -4.62 9.16
N TYR A 291 15.25 -4.15 9.34
CA TYR A 291 14.06 -4.73 8.72
C TYR A 291 13.42 -3.76 7.74
N TYR A 292 12.91 -4.25 6.62
CA TYR A 292 12.21 -3.47 5.60
C TYR A 292 10.77 -3.97 5.44
N LEU A 293 9.84 -3.32 6.16
CA LEU A 293 8.44 -3.71 6.12
C LEU A 293 7.72 -3.22 4.86
N ASN A 294 8.17 -2.11 4.26
CA ASN A 294 7.52 -1.54 3.07
C ASN A 294 7.69 -2.44 1.83
N GLY A 295 8.56 -3.46 1.90
CA GLY A 295 8.68 -4.48 0.87
C GLY A 295 7.35 -5.20 0.58
N ILE A 296 6.43 -5.25 1.55
CA ILE A 296 5.10 -5.87 1.38
C ILE A 296 4.25 -5.21 0.30
N GLU A 297 4.48 -3.94 -0.01
CA GLU A 297 3.72 -3.24 -1.06
C GLU A 297 3.93 -3.87 -2.44
N ARG A 298 5.05 -4.58 -2.65
CA ARG A 298 5.33 -5.34 -3.88
C ARG A 298 4.50 -6.62 -3.97
N ALA A 299 4.07 -7.19 -2.83
CA ALA A 299 3.07 -8.26 -2.82
C ALA A 299 1.67 -7.68 -3.12
N ALA A 300 1.28 -6.66 -2.36
CA ALA A 300 0.12 -5.81 -2.64
C ALA A 300 0.17 -4.59 -1.70
N SER A 301 -0.07 -3.40 -2.24
CA SER A 301 -0.15 -2.18 -1.43
C SER A 301 -1.58 -1.98 -0.93
N ALA A 302 -1.76 -1.99 0.39
CA ALA A 302 -2.99 -1.67 1.10
C ALA A 302 -2.66 -1.41 2.57
N MET A 303 -3.47 -0.62 3.28
CA MET A 303 -3.25 -0.33 4.70
C MET A 303 -3.12 -1.61 5.55
N GLU A 304 -3.93 -2.63 5.22
CA GLU A 304 -3.93 -3.91 5.94
C GLU A 304 -2.63 -4.69 5.71
N MET A 305 -2.09 -4.65 4.48
CA MET A 305 -0.80 -5.26 4.17
C MET A 305 0.33 -4.59 4.94
N SER A 306 0.29 -3.25 5.09
CA SER A 306 1.23 -2.52 5.94
C SER A 306 1.12 -2.91 7.41
N ALA A 307 -0.10 -3.08 7.95
CA ALA A 307 -0.31 -3.52 9.33
C ALA A 307 0.20 -4.95 9.57
N ILE A 308 -0.10 -5.87 8.65
CA ILE A 308 0.42 -7.24 8.65
C ILE A 308 1.95 -7.23 8.65
N ALA A 309 2.58 -6.46 7.76
CA ALA A 309 4.03 -6.39 7.67
C ALA A 309 4.68 -5.75 8.91
N ALA A 310 4.05 -4.73 9.50
CA ALA A 310 4.53 -4.12 10.73
C ALA A 310 4.51 -5.10 11.90
N LYS A 311 3.41 -5.83 12.09
CA LYS A 311 3.33 -6.87 13.13
C LYS A 311 4.33 -8.01 12.87
N ASN A 312 4.51 -8.40 11.61
CA ASN A 312 5.52 -9.40 11.23
C ASN A 312 6.94 -8.93 11.56
N ALA A 313 7.31 -7.69 11.22
CA ALA A 313 8.64 -7.14 11.48
C ALA A 313 8.92 -7.03 12.99
N ALA A 314 7.94 -6.62 13.79
CA ALA A 314 8.07 -6.56 15.24
C ALA A 314 8.29 -7.95 15.86
N LEU A 315 7.48 -8.95 15.47
CA LEU A 315 7.65 -10.33 15.93
C LEU A 315 8.97 -10.93 15.46
N LEU A 316 9.35 -10.71 14.20
CA LEU A 316 10.60 -11.20 13.64
C LEU A 316 11.81 -10.62 14.39
N ALA A 317 11.80 -9.32 14.66
CA ALA A 317 12.84 -8.67 15.45
C ALA A 317 12.91 -9.23 16.88
N TYR A 318 11.76 -9.40 17.53
CA TYR A 318 11.67 -9.99 18.87
C TYR A 318 12.25 -11.41 18.91
N HIS A 319 11.82 -12.29 18.01
CA HIS A 319 12.28 -13.69 18.00
C HIS A 319 13.75 -13.82 17.69
N ARG A 320 14.28 -13.01 16.77
CA ARG A 320 15.72 -12.99 16.48
C ARG A 320 16.52 -12.46 17.66
N TRP A 321 16.00 -11.46 18.37
CA TRP A 321 16.65 -10.90 19.56
C TRP A 321 16.76 -11.90 20.71
N TYR A 322 15.72 -12.73 20.91
CA TYR A 322 15.67 -13.71 22.00
C TYR A 322 16.06 -15.15 21.59
N GLY A 323 16.36 -15.39 20.31
CA GLY A 323 16.76 -16.71 19.81
C GLY A 323 15.60 -17.71 19.60
N ASN A 324 14.36 -17.23 19.47
CA ASN A 324 13.15 -18.06 19.29
C ASN A 324 12.98 -18.50 17.82
N ALA A 325 13.95 -19.23 17.28
CA ALA A 325 13.95 -19.64 15.87
C ALA A 325 12.75 -20.54 15.49
N ASP A 326 12.19 -21.26 16.46
CA ASP A 326 10.99 -22.10 16.31
C ASP A 326 9.70 -21.30 16.05
N LYS A 327 9.72 -19.97 16.22
CA LYS A 327 8.59 -19.09 15.90
C LYS A 327 8.72 -18.41 14.53
N ILE A 328 9.80 -18.66 13.80
CA ILE A 328 10.06 -18.06 12.49
C ILE A 328 9.89 -19.11 11.39
N ASP A 329 9.12 -18.78 10.36
CA ASP A 329 8.92 -19.59 9.15
C ASP A 329 8.54 -21.06 9.39
N GLN A 330 7.70 -21.30 10.39
CA GLN A 330 7.25 -22.66 10.68
C GLN A 330 6.42 -23.23 9.53
N GLU A 331 6.79 -24.43 9.10
CA GLU A 331 5.98 -25.23 8.17
C GLU A 331 4.81 -25.89 8.90
N ASP A 332 3.76 -26.22 8.15
CA ASP A 332 2.54 -26.90 8.63
C ASP A 332 1.81 -26.23 9.81
N LEU A 333 2.03 -24.93 9.98
CA LEU A 333 1.37 -24.07 10.99
C LEU A 333 -0.14 -24.26 11.04
N TYR A 334 -0.78 -24.41 9.88
CA TYR A 334 -2.22 -24.55 9.80
C TYR A 334 -2.71 -25.85 10.45
N GLU A 335 -2.00 -26.96 10.24
CA GLU A 335 -2.37 -28.25 10.83
C GLU A 335 -2.04 -28.27 12.33
N LYS A 336 -0.89 -27.71 12.75
CA LYS A 336 -0.54 -27.56 14.18
C LYS A 336 -1.58 -26.76 14.96
N LEU A 337 -2.03 -25.62 14.40
CA LEU A 337 -2.99 -24.77 15.09
C LEU A 337 -4.40 -25.39 15.11
N LYS A 338 -4.78 -26.23 14.13
CA LYS A 338 -6.05 -26.97 14.22
C LYS A 338 -6.06 -27.95 15.39
N THR A 339 -4.92 -28.58 15.70
CA THR A 339 -4.81 -29.54 16.80
C THR A 339 -4.69 -28.91 18.19
N GLU A 340 -4.38 -27.61 18.26
CA GLU A 340 -4.29 -26.85 19.52
C GLU A 340 -5.61 -26.16 19.94
N LEU A 341 -6.70 -26.35 19.18
CA LEU A 341 -8.07 -25.93 19.51
C LEU A 341 -9.00 -27.15 19.64
#